data_AF-A0A7I4EGU5-F1
#
_entry.id   AF-A0A7I4EGU5-F1
#
_cell.length_a   1.000
_cell.length_b   1.000
_cell.length_c   1.000
_cell.angle_alpha   90.00
_cell.angle_beta   90.00
_cell.angle_gamma   90.00
#
_symmetry.space_group_name_H-M   'P 1'
#
loop_
_entity.id
_entity.type
_entity.pdbx_description
1 polymer ?
#
loop_
_entity_poly.entity_id
_entity_poly.type
_entity_poly.pdbx_seq_one_letter_code
_entity_poly.pdbx_strand_id
1 'polypeptide(L)'
;MDGWENQARRPTEATPEQFDVESYASLYTGHTKIARLHFIADHCNSRNLDLEALRMALDEIRKGENTVLFKECVERLNGRLGLGYGLDQEWIDTVERRAAQRQEKLEVELNGYKTNLIKESIRMGYNDLGDFHYSRGDLQQAFQCYVRTRDYCTTSKHIIAMCLNVILVSIELGHFVHVSNYVSKADQTPDVQDPVVLAKLKCAAGLAHLESKKYKLAARKFVDTNFELGSNYSDVTAPQDVATYGGLCALASFDRAELKSKVIDNINFRNFLELIPEVRELIHDFYARIVLLTRFLYFPFYFLFYFAVDMLLAWDTCKNLNLNYYLIFIYTIMWGHYMNK
;
A
#
# COMPACT_ATOMS: atom_id res chain seq x y z
N MET A 1 44.44 14.88 41.27
CA MET A 1 43.26 15.60 41.77
C MET A 1 42.63 16.35 40.61
N ASP A 2 41.93 15.55 39.79
CA ASP A 2 40.60 15.79 39.23
C ASP A 2 40.29 17.16 38.60
N GLY A 3 40.59 17.25 37.30
CA GLY A 3 39.87 18.11 36.35
C GLY A 3 38.60 17.41 35.87
N TRP A 4 37.44 17.89 36.29
CA TRP A 4 36.12 17.39 35.89
C TRP A 4 35.33 18.53 35.24
N GLU A 5 35.80 18.97 34.07
CA GLU A 5 35.13 20.01 33.30
C GLU A 5 34.42 19.37 32.08
N ASN A 6 33.09 19.31 32.19
CA ASN A 6 32.11 19.25 31.12
C ASN A 6 32.45 18.41 29.88
N GLN A 7 32.22 17.09 29.98
CA GLN A 7 31.94 16.25 28.82
C GLN A 7 30.44 15.97 28.73
N ALA A 8 29.66 17.04 28.53
CA ALA A 8 28.34 16.92 27.97
C ALA A 8 28.49 16.29 26.58
N ARG A 9 28.03 15.04 26.43
CA ARG A 9 27.96 14.38 25.13
C ARG A 9 27.16 15.29 24.20
N ARG A 10 27.85 15.91 23.23
CA ARG A 10 27.18 16.57 22.11
C ARG A 10 26.26 15.53 21.49
N PRO A 11 24.98 15.83 21.20
CA PRO A 11 24.20 14.97 20.33
C PRO A 11 25.02 14.84 19.04
N THR A 12 25.44 13.64 18.70
CA THR A 12 25.86 13.32 17.33
C THR A 12 24.74 13.82 16.44
N GLU A 13 25.01 14.84 15.63
CA GLU A 13 24.13 15.27 14.56
C GLU A 13 23.88 14.03 13.71
N ALA A 14 22.71 13.42 13.90
CA ALA A 14 22.27 12.33 13.03
C ALA A 14 22.14 12.96 11.64
N THR A 15 23.08 12.66 10.76
CA THR A 15 22.86 12.84 9.32
C THR A 15 21.53 12.17 9.01
N PRO A 16 20.54 12.86 8.40
CA PRO A 16 19.29 12.22 8.02
C PRO A 16 19.64 10.96 7.24
N GLU A 17 19.18 9.80 7.69
CA GLU A 17 19.32 8.58 6.91
C GLU A 17 18.75 8.87 5.53
N GLN A 18 19.59 8.74 4.52
CA GLN A 18 19.20 8.97 3.14
C GLN A 18 18.20 7.88 2.77
N PHE A 19 16.97 8.25 2.41
CA PHE A 19 15.91 7.32 2.01
C PHE A 19 16.46 6.36 0.95
N ASP A 20 16.46 5.08 1.29
CA ASP A 20 16.85 4.03 0.37
C ASP A 20 15.62 3.56 -0.42
N VAL A 21 15.48 4.12 -1.63
CA VAL A 21 14.39 3.78 -2.56
C VAL A 21 14.43 2.31 -2.95
N GLU A 22 15.62 1.70 -3.03
CA GLU A 22 15.77 0.31 -3.45
C GLU A 22 15.21 -0.64 -2.38
N SER A 23 15.68 -0.47 -1.14
CA SER A 23 15.17 -1.23 0.00
C SER A 23 13.66 -1.04 0.16
N TYR A 24 13.15 0.18 0.03
CA TYR A 24 11.73 0.46 0.12
C TYR A 24 10.91 -0.21 -1.00
N ALA A 25 11.34 -0.07 -2.26
CA ALA A 25 10.62 -0.63 -3.41
C ALA A 25 10.66 -2.17 -3.43
N SER A 26 11.67 -2.79 -2.80
CA SER A 26 11.78 -4.25 -2.69
C SER A 26 10.66 -4.89 -1.85
N LEU A 27 9.99 -4.11 -1.00
CA LEU A 27 8.87 -4.56 -0.16
C LEU A 27 7.59 -4.82 -0.96
N TYR A 28 7.51 -4.28 -2.18
CA TYR A 28 6.30 -4.24 -2.99
C TYR A 28 6.48 -4.97 -4.32
N THR A 29 5.37 -5.41 -4.91
CA THR A 29 5.35 -6.05 -6.23
C THR A 29 4.24 -5.50 -7.12
N GLY A 30 4.32 -5.75 -8.43
CA GLY A 30 3.28 -5.38 -9.38
C GLY A 30 3.03 -3.86 -9.48
N HIS A 31 1.77 -3.49 -9.69
CA HIS A 31 1.36 -2.10 -9.89
C HIS A 31 1.61 -1.21 -8.66
N THR A 32 1.45 -1.73 -7.44
CA THR A 32 1.66 -0.93 -6.22
C THR A 32 3.11 -0.45 -6.11
N LYS A 33 4.08 -1.29 -6.51
CA LYS A 33 5.50 -0.91 -6.56
C LYS A 33 5.72 0.26 -7.53
N ILE A 34 5.16 0.16 -8.73
CA ILE A 34 5.30 1.19 -9.77
C ILE A 34 4.62 2.50 -9.33
N ALA A 35 3.41 2.40 -8.78
CA ALA A 35 2.66 3.55 -8.27
C ALA A 35 3.41 4.27 -7.13
N ARG A 36 4.00 3.51 -6.19
CA ARG A 36 4.82 4.07 -5.11
C ARG A 36 6.11 4.72 -5.61
N LEU A 37 6.77 4.13 -6.61
CA LEU A 37 7.96 4.74 -7.25
C LEU A 37 7.61 6.05 -7.97
N HIS A 38 6.49 6.09 -8.70
CA HIS A 38 6.00 7.33 -9.29
C HIS A 38 5.66 8.37 -8.23
N PHE A 39 5.03 7.96 -7.13
CA PHE A 39 4.76 8.87 -6.03
C PHE A 39 6.03 9.49 -5.44
N ILE A 40 7.06 8.67 -5.19
CA ILE A 40 8.37 9.15 -4.72
C ILE A 40 8.93 10.18 -5.70
N ALA A 41 8.91 9.88 -7.00
CA ALA A 41 9.39 10.79 -8.03
C ALA A 41 8.64 12.13 -8.06
N ASP A 42 7.32 12.10 -7.90
CA ASP A 42 6.47 13.29 -7.97
C ASP A 42 6.59 14.20 -6.72
N HIS A 43 7.04 13.66 -5.58
CA HIS A 43 7.01 14.36 -4.28
C HIS A 43 8.37 14.59 -3.62
N CYS A 44 9.43 13.95 -4.09
CA CYS A 44 10.76 14.14 -3.54
C CYS A 44 11.45 15.40 -4.13
N ASN A 45 11.92 16.29 -3.24
CA ASN A 45 12.68 17.48 -3.63
C ASN A 45 14.13 17.18 -4.09
N SER A 46 14.57 15.91 -4.01
CA SER A 46 15.90 15.47 -4.42
C SER A 46 15.88 14.95 -5.85
N ARG A 47 16.57 15.66 -6.75
CA ARG A 47 16.68 15.29 -8.16
C ARG A 47 17.27 13.89 -8.38
N ASN A 48 18.15 13.44 -7.50
CA ASN A 48 18.75 12.11 -7.60
C ASN A 48 17.73 11.01 -7.22
N LEU A 49 16.89 11.24 -6.21
CA LEU A 49 15.86 10.28 -5.79
C LEU A 49 14.74 10.17 -6.82
N ASP A 50 14.31 11.29 -7.41
CA ASP A 50 13.34 11.31 -8.51
C ASP A 50 13.83 10.47 -9.70
N LEU A 51 15.05 10.73 -10.18
CA LEU A 51 15.61 9.97 -11.30
C LEU A 51 15.77 8.50 -11.01
N GLU A 52 16.21 8.13 -9.80
CA GLU A 52 16.37 6.74 -9.42
C GLU A 52 15.03 6.02 -9.31
N ALA A 53 14.01 6.67 -8.72
CA ALA A 53 12.67 6.11 -8.62
C ALA A 53 12.03 5.87 -10.00
N LEU A 54 12.17 6.83 -10.93
CA LEU A 54 11.68 6.66 -12.30
C LEU A 54 12.46 5.60 -13.08
N ARG A 55 13.78 5.49 -12.89
CA ARG A 55 14.59 4.42 -13.47
C ARG A 55 14.06 3.06 -13.04
N MET A 56 13.89 2.86 -11.74
CA MET A 56 13.37 1.63 -11.15
C MET A 56 11.93 1.34 -11.61
N ALA A 57 11.07 2.37 -11.72
CA ALA A 57 9.71 2.20 -12.20
C ALA A 57 9.71 1.69 -13.65
N LEU A 58 10.54 2.27 -14.51
CA LEU A 58 10.64 1.86 -15.91
C LEU A 58 11.20 0.44 -16.06
N ASP A 59 12.21 0.08 -15.27
CA ASP A 59 12.78 -1.26 -15.22
C ASP A 59 11.73 -2.31 -14.78
N GLU A 60 10.83 -1.94 -13.86
CA GLU A 60 9.73 -2.81 -13.43
C GLU A 60 8.62 -2.90 -14.50
N ILE A 61 8.24 -1.78 -15.12
CA ILE A 61 7.23 -1.75 -16.20
C ILE A 61 7.67 -2.62 -17.38
N ARG A 62 8.96 -2.60 -17.75
CA ARG A 62 9.51 -3.42 -18.84
C ARG A 62 9.40 -4.93 -18.61
N LYS A 63 9.22 -5.39 -17.37
CA LYS A 63 8.94 -6.81 -17.05
C LYS A 63 7.49 -7.20 -17.35
N GLY A 64 6.59 -6.21 -17.41
CA GLY A 64 5.17 -6.39 -17.67
C GLY A 64 4.79 -6.17 -19.14
N GLU A 65 3.50 -5.97 -19.36
CA GLU A 65 2.91 -5.78 -20.69
C GLU A 65 2.18 -4.43 -20.84
N ASN A 66 2.25 -3.55 -19.84
CA ASN A 66 1.56 -2.25 -19.85
C ASN A 66 2.36 -1.20 -20.64
N THR A 67 2.09 -1.11 -21.94
CA THR A 67 2.76 -0.17 -22.86
C THR A 67 2.32 1.27 -22.68
N VAL A 68 1.11 1.51 -22.14
CA VAL A 68 0.61 2.87 -21.84
C VAL A 68 1.45 3.47 -20.72
N LEU A 69 1.59 2.74 -19.61
CA LEU A 69 2.39 3.15 -18.47
C LEU A 69 3.88 3.27 -18.84
N PHE A 70 4.38 2.41 -19.73
CA PHE A 70 5.73 2.54 -20.29
C PHE A 70 5.94 3.89 -20.99
N LYS A 71 5.03 4.27 -21.90
CA LYS A 71 5.09 5.55 -22.62
C LYS A 71 5.05 6.73 -21.65
N GLU A 72 4.12 6.71 -20.69
CA GLU A 72 3.99 7.74 -19.66
C GLU A 72 5.27 7.87 -18.81
N CYS A 73 5.87 6.76 -18.40
CA CYS A 73 7.09 6.76 -17.59
C CYS A 73 8.30 7.30 -18.38
N VAL A 74 8.45 6.91 -19.66
CA VAL A 74 9.50 7.44 -20.55
C VAL A 74 9.34 8.95 -20.76
N GLU A 75 8.10 9.43 -20.95
CA GLU A 75 7.81 10.85 -21.08
C GLU A 75 8.20 11.63 -19.81
N ARG A 76 7.85 11.11 -18.62
CA ARG A 76 8.27 11.68 -17.33
C ARG A 76 9.80 11.70 -17.15
N LEU A 77 10.51 10.70 -17.65
CA LEU A 77 11.97 10.69 -17.63
C LEU A 77 12.58 11.80 -18.49
N ASN A 78 11.91 12.21 -19.58
CA ASN A 78 12.29 13.32 -20.44
C ASN A 78 13.79 13.29 -20.86
N GLY A 79 14.29 12.10 -21.20
CA GLY A 79 15.66 11.88 -21.65
C GLY A 79 16.75 12.04 -20.59
N ARG A 80 16.41 12.25 -19.31
CA ARG A 80 17.36 12.54 -18.22
C ARG A 80 18.33 11.38 -17.91
N LEU A 81 18.00 10.15 -18.32
CA LEU A 81 18.81 8.93 -18.15
C LEU A 81 19.54 8.47 -19.42
N GLY A 82 19.48 9.26 -20.51
CA GLY A 82 20.12 8.93 -21.79
C GLY A 82 19.33 7.96 -22.68
N LEU A 83 19.93 7.56 -23.79
CA LEU A 83 19.25 6.85 -24.89
C LEU A 83 18.71 5.45 -24.51
N GLY A 84 19.32 4.76 -23.54
CA GLY A 84 18.88 3.41 -23.12
C GLY A 84 17.51 3.38 -22.42
N TYR A 85 17.04 4.54 -21.94
CA TYR A 85 15.77 4.74 -21.26
C TYR A 85 14.78 5.56 -22.11
N GLY A 86 15.04 5.65 -23.42
CA GLY A 86 14.13 6.29 -24.38
C GLY A 86 12.94 5.40 -24.78
N LEU A 87 12.13 5.95 -25.69
CA LEU A 87 10.97 5.26 -26.24
C LEU A 87 11.43 4.11 -27.14
N ASP A 88 11.05 2.89 -26.78
CA ASP A 88 11.30 1.69 -27.56
C ASP A 88 10.04 1.30 -28.35
N GLN A 89 9.94 1.80 -29.58
CA GLN A 89 8.78 1.56 -30.43
C GLN A 89 8.68 0.08 -30.87
N GLU A 90 9.81 -0.59 -31.07
CA GLU A 90 9.83 -2.00 -31.48
C GLU A 90 9.31 -2.91 -30.36
N TRP A 91 9.71 -2.64 -29.12
CA TRP A 91 9.17 -3.32 -27.94
C TRP A 91 7.67 -3.07 -27.80
N ILE A 92 7.21 -1.82 -27.93
CA ILE A 92 5.78 -1.48 -27.86
C ILE A 92 5.00 -2.28 -28.91
N ASP A 93 5.40 -2.22 -30.17
CA ASP A 93 4.69 -2.87 -31.28
C ASP A 93 4.66 -4.39 -31.11
N THR A 94 5.73 -4.98 -30.58
CA THR A 94 5.82 -6.42 -30.30
C THR A 94 4.88 -6.82 -29.16
N VAL A 95 4.85 -6.06 -28.06
CA VAL A 95 3.97 -6.32 -26.93
C VAL A 95 2.50 -6.14 -27.31
N GLU A 96 2.15 -5.08 -28.05
CA GLU A 96 0.78 -4.86 -28.55
C GLU A 96 0.30 -6.00 -29.45
N ARG A 97 1.14 -6.44 -30.40
CA ARG A 97 0.80 -7.54 -31.31
C ARG A 97 0.54 -8.83 -30.55
N ARG A 98 1.40 -9.15 -29.57
CA ARG A 98 1.24 -10.33 -28.70
C ARG A 98 -0.03 -10.22 -27.85
N ALA A 99 -0.31 -9.04 -27.29
CA ALA A 99 -1.48 -8.80 -26.47
C ALA A 99 -2.78 -8.98 -27.27
N ALA A 100 -2.86 -8.45 -28.49
CA ALA A 100 -4.02 -8.61 -29.36
C ALA A 100 -4.33 -10.08 -29.68
N GLN A 101 -3.31 -10.87 -30.03
CA GLN A 101 -3.47 -12.30 -30.28
C GLN A 101 -3.91 -13.07 -29.03
N ARG A 102 -3.35 -12.72 -27.87
CA ARG A 102 -3.71 -13.35 -26.59
C ARG A 102 -5.15 -13.01 -26.20
N GLN A 103 -5.57 -11.77 -26.38
CA GLN A 103 -6.94 -11.35 -26.08
C GLN A 103 -7.95 -12.14 -26.92
N GLU A 104 -7.76 -12.19 -28.25
CA GLU A 104 -8.64 -12.93 -29.16
C GLU A 104 -8.71 -14.41 -28.75
N LYS A 105 -7.58 -15.02 -28.44
CA LYS A 105 -7.52 -16.41 -27.98
C LYS A 105 -8.34 -16.63 -26.70
N LEU A 106 -8.16 -15.80 -25.68
CA LEU A 106 -8.88 -15.91 -24.41
C LEU A 106 -10.40 -15.72 -24.60
N GLU A 107 -10.81 -14.79 -25.48
CA GLU A 107 -12.23 -14.57 -25.80
C GLU A 107 -12.86 -15.77 -26.53
N VAL A 108 -12.14 -16.37 -27.49
CA VAL A 108 -12.58 -17.59 -28.19
C VAL A 108 -12.71 -18.77 -27.23
N GLU A 109 -11.71 -18.99 -26.37
CA GLU A 109 -11.73 -20.06 -25.36
C GLU A 109 -12.90 -19.89 -24.39
N LEU A 110 -13.11 -18.68 -23.87
CA LEU A 110 -14.22 -18.36 -22.97
C LEU A 110 -15.59 -18.59 -23.64
N ASN A 111 -15.74 -18.22 -24.90
CA ASN A 111 -16.98 -18.48 -25.66
C ASN A 111 -17.22 -19.97 -25.89
N GLY A 112 -16.15 -20.74 -26.13
CA GLY A 112 -16.21 -22.21 -26.16
C GLY A 112 -16.69 -22.78 -24.83
N TYR A 113 -16.14 -22.32 -23.70
CA TYR A 113 -16.54 -22.79 -22.36
C TYR A 113 -17.99 -22.45 -22.04
N LYS A 114 -18.47 -21.26 -22.45
CA LYS A 114 -19.88 -20.85 -22.29
C LYS A 114 -20.82 -21.74 -23.08
N THR A 115 -20.45 -22.08 -24.33
CA THR A 115 -21.25 -22.99 -25.18
C THR A 115 -21.33 -24.39 -24.57
N ASN A 116 -20.23 -24.86 -23.96
CA ASN A 116 -20.17 -26.17 -23.30
C ASN A 116 -20.78 -26.19 -21.89
N LEU A 117 -21.14 -25.02 -21.33
CA LEU A 117 -21.77 -24.85 -20.01
C LEU A 117 -20.97 -25.43 -18.83
N ILE A 118 -19.63 -25.50 -18.95
CA ILE A 118 -18.76 -25.98 -17.87
C ILE A 118 -18.44 -24.81 -16.93
N LYS A 119 -19.12 -24.75 -15.78
CA LYS A 119 -18.99 -23.62 -14.82
C LYS A 119 -17.55 -23.30 -14.45
N GLU A 120 -16.75 -24.31 -14.11
CA GLU A 120 -15.38 -24.08 -13.67
C GLU A 120 -14.49 -23.52 -14.79
N SER A 121 -14.64 -24.03 -16.02
CA SER A 121 -13.91 -23.49 -17.18
C SER A 121 -14.35 -22.06 -17.51
N ILE A 122 -15.64 -21.73 -17.37
CA ILE A 122 -16.13 -20.35 -17.55
C ILE A 122 -15.54 -19.44 -16.46
N ARG A 123 -15.51 -19.90 -15.21
CA ARG A 123 -14.93 -19.16 -14.08
C ARG A 123 -13.45 -18.86 -14.32
N MET A 124 -12.68 -19.88 -14.71
CA MET A 124 -11.26 -19.72 -15.04
C MET A 124 -11.04 -18.82 -16.24
N GLY A 125 -11.83 -18.97 -17.32
CA GLY A 125 -11.72 -18.09 -18.49
C GLY A 125 -12.00 -16.62 -18.19
N TYR A 126 -12.96 -16.31 -17.30
CA TYR A 126 -13.15 -14.93 -16.82
C TYR A 126 -12.00 -14.46 -15.92
N ASN A 127 -11.42 -15.34 -15.10
CA ASN A 127 -10.26 -15.00 -14.29
C ASN A 127 -9.05 -14.66 -15.17
N ASP A 128 -8.75 -15.51 -16.16
CA ASP A 128 -7.62 -15.32 -17.07
C ASP A 128 -7.75 -14.06 -17.92
N LEU A 129 -8.99 -13.73 -18.36
CA LEU A 129 -9.28 -12.47 -19.04
C LEU A 129 -9.15 -11.26 -18.09
N GLY A 130 -9.54 -11.42 -16.82
CA GLY A 130 -9.31 -10.43 -15.78
C GLY A 130 -7.83 -10.16 -15.55
N ASP A 131 -7.03 -11.21 -15.40
CA ASP A 131 -5.57 -11.13 -15.22
C ASP A 131 -4.88 -10.48 -16.43
N PHE A 132 -5.37 -10.78 -17.64
CA PHE A 132 -4.90 -10.14 -18.88
C PHE A 132 -5.18 -8.63 -18.90
N HIS A 133 -6.41 -8.21 -18.60
CA HIS A 133 -6.74 -6.78 -18.55
C HIS A 133 -6.00 -6.07 -17.42
N TYR A 134 -5.84 -6.74 -16.27
CA TYR A 134 -5.09 -6.23 -15.14
C TYR A 134 -3.63 -6.00 -15.50
N SER A 135 -2.91 -6.97 -16.08
CA SER A 135 -1.49 -6.81 -16.46
C SER A 135 -1.24 -5.69 -17.49
N ARG A 136 -2.28 -5.34 -18.24
CA ARG A 136 -2.30 -4.25 -19.23
C ARG A 136 -2.66 -2.89 -18.65
N GLY A 137 -3.08 -2.82 -17.39
CA GLY A 137 -3.54 -1.60 -16.72
C GLY A 137 -4.98 -1.20 -17.03
N ASP A 138 -5.76 -2.03 -17.73
CA ASP A 138 -7.20 -1.81 -17.94
C ASP A 138 -8.00 -2.32 -16.74
N LEU A 139 -7.93 -1.54 -15.66
CA LEU A 139 -8.52 -1.90 -14.37
C LEU A 139 -10.06 -2.01 -14.43
N GLN A 140 -10.72 -1.25 -15.32
CA GLN A 140 -12.18 -1.30 -15.45
C GLN A 140 -12.64 -2.63 -16.06
N GLN A 141 -11.98 -3.08 -17.13
CA GLN A 141 -12.29 -4.36 -17.75
C GLN A 141 -11.88 -5.54 -16.86
N ALA A 142 -10.75 -5.43 -16.16
CA ALA A 142 -10.33 -6.42 -15.17
C ALA A 142 -11.38 -6.59 -14.06
N PHE A 143 -11.86 -5.48 -13.48
CA PHE A 143 -12.91 -5.48 -12.47
C PHE A 143 -14.18 -6.20 -12.98
N GLN A 144 -14.65 -5.86 -14.18
CA GLN A 144 -15.84 -6.51 -14.75
C GLN A 144 -15.65 -8.01 -14.93
N CYS A 145 -14.48 -8.46 -15.40
CA CYS A 145 -14.17 -9.87 -15.58
C CYS A 145 -14.17 -10.63 -14.25
N TYR A 146 -13.51 -10.11 -13.21
CA TYR A 146 -13.50 -10.74 -11.89
C TYR A 146 -14.90 -10.79 -11.27
N VAL A 147 -15.70 -9.72 -11.36
CA VAL A 147 -17.07 -9.73 -10.83
C VAL A 147 -17.97 -10.74 -11.56
N ARG A 148 -17.78 -10.96 -12.86
CA ARG A 148 -18.53 -11.97 -13.64
C ARG A 148 -18.27 -13.41 -13.18
N THR A 149 -17.13 -13.70 -12.55
CA THR A 149 -16.85 -15.03 -12.00
C THR A 149 -17.85 -15.46 -10.92
N ARG A 150 -18.51 -14.50 -10.25
CA ARG A 150 -19.48 -14.71 -9.17
C ARG A 150 -20.53 -15.77 -9.49
N ASP A 151 -21.09 -15.73 -10.70
CA ASP A 151 -22.21 -16.59 -11.09
C ASP A 151 -21.76 -18.05 -11.33
N TYR A 152 -20.45 -18.28 -11.38
CA TYR A 152 -19.80 -19.56 -11.63
C TYR A 152 -19.02 -20.10 -10.41
N CYS A 153 -19.01 -19.38 -9.29
CA CYS A 153 -18.45 -19.87 -8.03
C CYS A 153 -19.29 -21.04 -7.48
N THR A 154 -18.63 -22.15 -7.12
CA THR A 154 -19.27 -23.36 -6.58
C THR A 154 -18.77 -23.73 -5.19
N THR A 155 -17.67 -23.14 -4.74
CA THR A 155 -17.06 -23.39 -3.43
C THR A 155 -16.75 -22.07 -2.72
N SER A 156 -16.62 -22.10 -1.38
CA SER A 156 -16.17 -20.95 -0.60
C SER A 156 -14.83 -20.40 -1.08
N LYS A 157 -13.89 -21.28 -1.45
CA LYS A 157 -12.59 -20.88 -2.02
C LYS A 157 -12.74 -20.05 -3.29
N HIS A 158 -13.69 -20.39 -4.16
CA HIS A 158 -13.94 -19.61 -5.38
C HIS A 158 -14.47 -18.21 -5.04
N ILE A 159 -15.36 -18.11 -4.05
CA ILE A 159 -15.92 -16.82 -3.61
C ILE A 159 -14.82 -15.94 -3.00
N ILE A 160 -13.99 -16.50 -2.13
CA ILE A 160 -12.88 -15.79 -1.47
C ILE A 160 -11.87 -15.30 -2.52
N ALA A 161 -11.45 -16.15 -3.46
CA ALA A 161 -10.52 -15.78 -4.51
C ALA A 161 -11.05 -14.62 -5.37
N MET A 162 -12.32 -14.71 -5.79
CA MET A 162 -12.98 -13.60 -6.49
C MET A 162 -12.98 -12.32 -5.64
N CYS A 163 -13.36 -12.40 -4.36
CA CYS A 163 -13.37 -11.22 -3.49
C CYS A 163 -12.00 -10.57 -3.38
N LEU A 164 -10.92 -11.35 -3.25
CA LEU A 164 -9.55 -10.84 -3.20
C LEU A 164 -9.15 -10.12 -4.49
N ASN A 165 -9.46 -10.69 -5.66
CA ASN A 165 -9.18 -10.03 -6.95
C ASN A 165 -9.98 -8.74 -7.13
N VAL A 166 -11.26 -8.74 -6.75
CA VAL A 166 -12.09 -7.53 -6.80
C VAL A 166 -11.59 -6.46 -5.82
N ILE A 167 -11.16 -6.85 -4.62
CA ILE A 167 -10.55 -5.94 -3.62
C ILE A 167 -9.29 -5.30 -4.21
N LEU A 168 -8.37 -6.11 -4.76
CA LEU A 168 -7.12 -5.63 -5.36
C LEU A 168 -7.38 -4.54 -6.40
N VAL A 169 -8.20 -4.84 -7.42
CA VAL A 169 -8.52 -3.87 -8.48
C VAL A 169 -9.30 -2.66 -7.94
N SER A 170 -10.16 -2.84 -6.94
CA SER A 170 -10.91 -1.74 -6.34
C SER A 170 -10.01 -0.78 -5.55
N ILE A 171 -8.95 -1.28 -4.91
CA ILE A 171 -7.94 -0.45 -4.24
C ILE A 171 -7.24 0.42 -5.30
N GLU A 172 -6.78 -0.18 -6.41
CA GLU A 172 -6.09 0.56 -7.47
C GLU A 172 -6.98 1.57 -8.22
N LEU A 173 -8.28 1.29 -8.32
CA LEU A 173 -9.27 2.24 -8.82
C LEU A 173 -9.62 3.36 -7.80
N GLY A 174 -9.23 3.22 -6.53
CA GLY A 174 -9.64 4.11 -5.44
C GLY A 174 -11.10 3.93 -4.99
N HIS A 175 -11.75 2.83 -5.35
CA HIS A 175 -13.16 2.57 -5.07
C HIS A 175 -13.36 1.80 -3.74
N PHE A 176 -13.10 2.45 -2.61
CA PHE A 176 -13.12 1.80 -1.28
C PHE A 176 -14.48 1.35 -0.76
N VAL A 177 -15.58 1.85 -1.33
CA VAL A 177 -16.92 1.31 -1.08
C VAL A 177 -17.00 -0.14 -1.55
N HIS A 178 -16.44 -0.45 -2.73
CA HIS A 178 -16.37 -1.83 -3.20
C HIS A 178 -15.46 -2.68 -2.31
N VAL A 179 -14.30 -2.15 -1.90
CA VAL A 179 -13.40 -2.84 -0.97
C VAL A 179 -14.15 -3.28 0.29
N SER A 180 -14.88 -2.36 0.93
CA SER A 180 -15.66 -2.65 2.14
C SER A 180 -16.75 -3.72 1.93
N ASN A 181 -17.45 -3.64 0.80
CA ASN A 181 -18.50 -4.60 0.44
C ASN A 181 -17.94 -6.01 0.20
N TYR A 182 -16.84 -6.13 -0.52
CA TYR A 182 -16.23 -7.42 -0.85
C TYR A 182 -15.44 -8.03 0.32
N VAL A 183 -14.86 -7.20 1.20
CA VAL A 183 -14.35 -7.67 2.50
C VAL A 183 -15.48 -8.28 3.33
N SER A 184 -16.60 -7.57 3.48
CA SER A 184 -17.75 -8.07 4.25
C SER A 184 -18.31 -9.37 3.67
N LYS A 185 -18.35 -9.47 2.34
CA LYS A 185 -18.77 -10.68 1.63
C LYS A 185 -17.82 -11.86 1.88
N ALA A 186 -16.51 -11.61 1.83
CA ALA A 186 -15.52 -12.64 2.12
C ALA A 186 -15.61 -13.10 3.58
N ASP A 187 -15.71 -12.18 4.54
CA ASP A 187 -15.83 -12.49 5.98
C ASP A 187 -17.09 -13.32 6.30
N GLN A 188 -18.18 -13.14 5.56
CA GLN A 188 -19.43 -13.90 5.73
C GLN A 188 -19.42 -15.26 5.03
N THR A 189 -18.40 -15.56 4.22
CA THR A 189 -18.30 -16.83 3.51
C THR A 189 -17.84 -17.91 4.50
N PRO A 190 -18.49 -19.09 4.55
CA PRO A 190 -18.07 -20.17 5.44
C PRO A 190 -16.67 -20.68 5.04
N ASP A 191 -15.91 -21.20 6.01
CA ASP A 191 -14.58 -21.82 5.81
C ASP A 191 -13.40 -20.87 5.50
N VAL A 192 -13.52 -19.57 5.79
CA VAL A 192 -12.35 -18.66 5.80
C VAL A 192 -11.49 -18.94 7.04
N GLN A 193 -10.68 -19.99 7.00
CA GLN A 193 -9.79 -20.36 8.11
C GLN A 193 -8.32 -20.06 7.86
N ASP A 194 -7.95 -19.73 6.61
CA ASP A 194 -6.57 -19.40 6.26
C ASP A 194 -6.14 -18.08 6.94
N PRO A 195 -5.17 -18.11 7.87
CA PRO A 195 -4.71 -16.94 8.58
C PRO A 195 -4.20 -15.83 7.65
N VAL A 196 -3.59 -16.19 6.52
CA VAL A 196 -3.07 -15.23 5.53
C VAL A 196 -4.22 -14.51 4.84
N VAL A 197 -5.27 -15.24 4.43
CA VAL A 197 -6.47 -14.64 3.83
C VAL A 197 -7.14 -13.70 4.83
N LEU A 198 -7.31 -14.13 6.09
CA LEU A 198 -7.88 -13.28 7.14
C LEU A 198 -7.04 -12.02 7.37
N ALA A 199 -5.72 -12.12 7.34
CA ALA A 199 -4.82 -10.98 7.44
C ALA A 199 -4.98 -10.01 6.25
N LYS A 200 -5.07 -10.52 5.01
CA LYS A 200 -5.35 -9.70 3.81
C LYS A 200 -6.67 -8.94 3.93
N LEU A 201 -7.74 -9.62 4.34
CA LEU A 201 -9.06 -9.00 4.52
C LEU A 201 -9.04 -7.92 5.61
N LYS A 202 -8.36 -8.16 6.74
CA LYS A 202 -8.17 -7.16 7.79
C LYS A 202 -7.39 -5.94 7.29
N CYS A 203 -6.30 -6.14 6.55
CA CYS A 203 -5.54 -5.04 5.94
C CYS A 203 -6.40 -4.23 4.97
N ALA A 204 -7.11 -4.89 4.05
CA ALA A 204 -8.00 -4.23 3.10
C ALA A 204 -9.12 -3.43 3.80
N ALA A 205 -9.71 -3.98 4.88
CA ALA A 205 -10.67 -3.27 5.72
C ALA A 205 -10.05 -2.05 6.40
N GLY A 206 -8.81 -2.19 6.90
CA GLY A 206 -8.04 -1.11 7.50
C GLY A 206 -7.82 0.04 6.53
N LEU A 207 -7.38 -0.27 5.30
CA LEU A 207 -7.20 0.72 4.23
C LEU A 207 -8.50 1.43 3.86
N ALA A 208 -9.61 0.69 3.72
CA ALA A 208 -10.92 1.30 3.42
C ALA A 208 -11.41 2.22 4.54
N HIS A 209 -11.20 1.84 5.81
CA HIS A 209 -11.52 2.72 6.94
C HIS A 209 -10.60 3.93 7.04
N LEU A 210 -9.33 3.75 6.68
CA LEU A 210 -8.36 4.83 6.63
C LEU A 210 -8.86 5.87 5.62
N GLU A 211 -9.17 5.46 4.37
CA GLU A 211 -9.70 6.34 3.30
C GLU A 211 -10.92 7.12 3.75
N SER A 212 -11.86 6.43 4.39
CA SER A 212 -13.09 7.03 4.92
C SER A 212 -12.86 7.88 6.19
N LYS A 213 -11.61 8.17 6.57
CA LYS A 213 -11.19 8.96 7.74
C LYS A 213 -11.66 8.40 9.08
N LYS A 214 -11.97 7.10 9.13
CA LYS A 214 -12.42 6.38 10.34
C LYS A 214 -11.21 5.77 11.04
N TYR A 215 -10.29 6.62 11.51
CA TYR A 215 -8.99 6.22 12.06
C TYR A 215 -9.08 5.21 13.20
N LYS A 216 -10.09 5.33 14.08
CA LYS A 216 -10.30 4.37 15.18
C LYS A 216 -10.65 2.96 14.69
N LEU A 217 -11.41 2.85 13.60
CA LEU A 217 -11.75 1.56 13.01
C LEU A 217 -10.57 1.00 12.21
N ALA A 218 -9.85 1.87 11.49
CA ALA A 218 -8.63 1.50 10.77
C ALA A 218 -7.58 0.93 11.73
N ALA A 219 -7.30 1.63 12.83
CA ALA A 219 -6.37 1.17 13.88
C ALA A 219 -6.72 -0.23 14.39
N ARG A 220 -8.00 -0.47 14.71
CA ARG A 220 -8.45 -1.80 15.18
C ARG A 220 -8.17 -2.88 14.14
N LYS A 221 -8.46 -2.62 12.87
CA LYS A 221 -8.23 -3.59 11.80
C LYS A 221 -6.74 -3.91 11.60
N PHE A 222 -5.87 -2.89 11.56
CA PHE A 222 -4.42 -3.11 11.40
C PHE A 222 -3.79 -3.79 12.61
N VAL A 223 -4.17 -3.40 13.84
CA VAL A 223 -3.63 -3.99 15.08
C VAL A 223 -4.06 -5.45 15.25
N ASP A 224 -5.23 -5.81 14.74
CA ASP A 224 -5.73 -7.19 14.75
C ASP A 224 -5.21 -8.05 13.59
N THR A 225 -4.45 -7.49 12.63
CA THR A 225 -3.85 -8.23 11.51
C THR A 225 -2.79 -9.21 12.03
N ASN A 226 -2.79 -10.45 11.55
CA ASN A 226 -1.79 -11.45 11.93
C ASN A 226 -0.44 -11.20 11.21
N PHE A 227 0.67 -11.29 11.93
CA PHE A 227 2.03 -11.15 11.39
C PHE A 227 2.40 -12.18 10.32
N GLU A 228 1.69 -13.32 10.27
CA GLU A 228 1.80 -14.30 9.16
C GLU A 228 1.48 -13.73 7.77
N LEU A 229 0.95 -12.50 7.68
CA LEU A 229 0.82 -11.77 6.42
C LEU A 229 2.14 -11.77 5.62
N GLY A 230 3.26 -11.48 6.28
CA GLY A 230 4.59 -11.42 5.65
C GLY A 230 4.58 -10.66 4.31
N SER A 231 5.24 -11.22 3.30
CA SER A 231 5.24 -10.68 1.93
C SER A 231 4.08 -11.18 1.04
N ASN A 232 3.14 -11.95 1.60
CA ASN A 232 2.04 -12.56 0.84
C ASN A 232 1.03 -11.55 0.28
N TYR A 233 1.13 -10.27 0.66
CA TYR A 233 0.24 -9.19 0.21
C TYR A 233 1.00 -7.96 -0.29
N SER A 234 2.24 -8.16 -0.74
CA SER A 234 3.14 -7.11 -1.27
C SER A 234 2.63 -6.41 -2.54
N ASP A 235 1.61 -6.96 -3.19
CA ASP A 235 0.85 -6.36 -4.28
C ASP A 235 -0.10 -5.24 -3.79
N VAL A 236 -0.35 -5.15 -2.48
CA VAL A 236 -1.18 -4.10 -1.86
C VAL A 236 -0.42 -3.36 -0.75
N THR A 237 0.13 -4.08 0.23
CA THR A 237 0.72 -3.51 1.45
C THR A 237 1.82 -4.38 2.04
N ALA A 238 2.82 -3.74 2.65
CA ALA A 238 3.90 -4.42 3.37
C ALA A 238 3.60 -4.52 4.88
N PRO A 239 4.25 -5.43 5.63
CA PRO A 239 4.16 -5.45 7.09
C PRO A 239 4.55 -4.12 7.75
N GLN A 240 5.51 -3.40 7.18
CA GLN A 240 5.95 -2.07 7.63
C GLN A 240 4.80 -1.05 7.57
N ASP A 241 4.02 -1.06 6.48
CA ASP A 241 2.82 -0.24 6.33
C ASP A 241 1.82 -0.52 7.45
N VAL A 242 1.57 -1.80 7.76
CA VAL A 242 0.62 -2.21 8.81
C VAL A 242 1.06 -1.70 10.18
N ALA A 243 2.36 -1.77 10.47
CA ALA A 243 2.95 -1.21 11.70
C ALA A 243 2.71 0.30 11.78
N THR A 244 3.02 1.03 10.70
CA THR A 244 2.91 2.48 10.63
C THR A 244 1.45 2.94 10.69
N TYR A 245 0.54 2.39 9.87
CA TYR A 245 -0.88 2.79 9.87
C TYR A 245 -1.59 2.37 11.16
N GLY A 246 -1.34 1.16 11.65
CA GLY A 246 -1.88 0.71 12.92
C GLY A 246 -1.41 1.58 14.09
N GLY A 247 -0.10 1.85 14.17
CA GLY A 247 0.51 2.63 15.24
C GLY A 247 0.06 4.08 15.26
N LEU A 248 0.12 4.78 14.12
CA LEU A 248 -0.27 6.19 14.00
C LEU A 248 -1.78 6.37 14.20
N CYS A 249 -2.61 5.50 13.62
CA CYS A 249 -4.07 5.58 13.82
C CYS A 249 -4.44 5.28 15.27
N ALA A 250 -3.76 4.34 15.94
CA ALA A 250 -3.98 4.06 17.34
C ALA A 250 -3.60 5.26 18.20
N LEU A 251 -2.44 5.87 17.98
CA LEU A 251 -2.01 7.09 18.68
C LEU A 251 -3.00 8.23 18.54
N ALA A 252 -3.56 8.40 17.35
CA ALA A 252 -4.52 9.47 17.06
C ALA A 252 -5.91 9.25 17.66
N SER A 253 -6.31 8.02 18.01
CA SER A 253 -7.73 7.70 18.24
C SER A 253 -8.07 6.75 19.39
N PHE A 254 -7.08 6.02 19.92
CA PHE A 254 -7.28 5.14 21.08
C PHE A 254 -7.13 5.94 22.36
N ASP A 255 -7.95 5.59 23.36
CA ASP A 255 -7.69 6.04 24.72
C ASP A 255 -6.49 5.31 25.32
N ARG A 256 -6.04 5.75 26.50
CA ARG A 256 -4.86 5.18 27.15
C ARG A 256 -5.01 3.68 27.47
N ALA A 257 -6.22 3.23 27.80
CA ALA A 257 -6.48 1.82 28.13
C ALA A 257 -6.48 0.96 26.87
N GLU A 258 -7.10 1.42 25.79
CA GLU A 258 -7.06 0.79 24.46
C GLU A 258 -5.63 0.73 23.92
N LEU A 259 -4.84 1.82 24.04
CA LEU A 259 -3.45 1.84 23.58
C LEU A 259 -2.58 0.83 24.34
N LYS A 260 -2.75 0.73 25.67
CA LYS A 260 -2.04 -0.28 26.46
C LYS A 260 -2.43 -1.69 26.04
N SER A 261 -3.73 -2.01 26.12
CA SER A 261 -4.22 -3.38 25.95
C SER A 261 -4.13 -3.90 24.52
N LYS A 262 -4.38 -3.06 23.51
CA LYS A 262 -4.44 -3.48 22.11
C LYS A 262 -3.13 -3.31 21.36
N VAL A 263 -2.26 -2.39 21.77
CA VAL A 263 -1.02 -2.07 21.03
C VAL A 263 0.21 -2.50 21.82
N ILE A 264 0.38 -2.02 23.05
CA ILE A 264 1.59 -2.26 23.85
C ILE A 264 1.66 -3.70 24.36
N ASP A 265 0.56 -4.21 24.91
CA ASP A 265 0.48 -5.56 25.47
C ASP A 265 0.19 -6.63 24.39
N ASN A 266 -0.03 -6.22 23.13
CA ASN A 266 -0.34 -7.11 22.02
C ASN A 266 0.94 -7.66 21.37
N ILE A 267 1.26 -8.91 21.71
CA ILE A 267 2.45 -9.62 21.22
C ILE A 267 2.48 -9.73 19.70
N ASN A 268 1.33 -9.97 19.06
CA ASN A 268 1.27 -10.09 17.61
C ASN A 268 1.57 -8.75 16.93
N PHE A 269 0.97 -7.64 17.40
CA PHE A 269 1.25 -6.33 16.83
C PHE A 269 2.67 -5.82 17.15
N ARG A 270 3.25 -6.26 18.27
CA ARG A 270 4.66 -5.97 18.58
C ARG A 270 5.61 -6.48 17.50
N ASN A 271 5.35 -7.64 16.89
CA ASN A 271 6.17 -8.15 15.78
C ASN A 271 6.20 -7.18 14.59
N PHE A 272 5.08 -6.52 14.28
CA PHE A 272 5.03 -5.46 13.27
C PHE A 272 5.82 -4.22 13.70
N LEU A 273 5.66 -3.78 14.95
CA LEU A 273 6.37 -2.62 15.50
C LEU A 273 7.89 -2.82 15.60
N GLU A 274 8.38 -4.06 15.65
CA GLU A 274 9.81 -4.36 15.60
C GLU A 274 10.43 -4.08 14.22
N LEU A 275 9.61 -4.03 13.15
CA LEU A 275 10.07 -3.65 11.81
C LEU A 275 10.29 -2.14 11.65
N ILE A 276 9.61 -1.33 12.47
CA ILE A 276 9.71 0.15 12.44
C ILE A 276 9.92 0.65 13.89
N PRO A 277 11.16 0.55 14.41
CA PRO A 277 11.50 0.93 15.79
C PRO A 277 11.06 2.35 16.16
N GLU A 278 11.05 3.27 15.19
CA GLU A 278 10.67 4.68 15.33
C GLU A 278 9.21 4.82 15.79
N VAL A 279 8.29 4.07 15.16
CA VAL A 279 6.86 4.08 15.52
C VAL A 279 6.67 3.45 16.89
N ARG A 280 7.39 2.36 17.18
CA ARG A 280 7.36 1.70 18.48
C ARG A 280 7.79 2.63 19.60
N GLU A 281 8.91 3.31 19.44
CA GLU A 281 9.43 4.29 20.40
C GLU A 281 8.48 5.46 20.57
N LEU A 282 7.91 5.98 19.48
CA LEU A 282 6.89 7.03 19.52
C LEU A 282 5.68 6.61 20.38
N ILE A 283 5.19 5.38 20.22
CA ILE A 283 4.07 4.84 21.00
C ILE A 283 4.41 4.75 22.49
N HIS A 284 5.58 4.20 22.82
CA HIS A 284 6.03 4.08 24.20
C HIS A 284 6.26 5.44 24.86
N ASP A 285 6.89 6.38 24.15
CA ASP A 285 7.11 7.75 24.61
C ASP A 285 5.79 8.46 24.85
N PHE A 286 4.81 8.34 23.94
CA PHE A 286 3.47 8.91 24.13
C PHE A 286 2.77 8.32 25.36
N TYR A 287 2.83 7.00 25.53
CA TYR A 287 2.19 6.33 26.67
C TYR A 287 2.85 6.66 28.02
N ALA A 288 4.17 6.82 28.05
CA ALA A 288 4.95 7.15 29.24
C ALA A 288 4.92 8.65 29.60
N ARG A 289 4.94 9.55 28.60
CA ARG A 289 5.19 10.99 28.79
C ARG A 289 3.96 11.90 28.77
N ILE A 290 2.78 11.38 29.07
CA ILE A 290 1.57 12.19 29.41
C ILE A 290 1.78 13.12 30.65
N VAL A 291 3.00 13.26 31.19
CA VAL A 291 3.33 14.21 32.27
C VAL A 291 4.15 15.44 31.82
N LEU A 292 4.89 15.47 30.71
CA LEU A 292 5.65 16.69 30.32
C LEU A 292 5.74 16.89 28.79
N LEU A 293 4.90 17.79 28.30
CA LEU A 293 4.61 18.14 26.90
C LEU A 293 5.65 19.09 26.23
N THR A 294 6.95 18.95 26.50
CA THR A 294 7.95 19.96 26.03
C THR A 294 8.99 19.48 25.02
N ARG A 295 9.02 18.20 24.62
CA ARG A 295 9.98 17.71 23.59
C ARG A 295 9.39 17.59 22.17
N PHE A 296 8.09 17.85 21.99
CA PHE A 296 7.42 17.79 20.69
C PHE A 296 7.70 19.01 19.77
N LEU A 297 8.26 20.11 20.30
CA LEU A 297 8.56 21.32 19.52
C LEU A 297 9.97 21.34 18.89
N TYR A 298 10.81 20.33 19.15
CA TYR A 298 12.19 20.24 18.64
C TYR A 298 12.53 18.89 18.02
N PHE A 299 11.54 18.09 17.64
CA PHE A 299 11.78 16.97 16.74
C PHE A 299 11.88 17.53 15.30
N PRO A 300 12.98 17.30 14.58
CA PRO A 300 13.23 18.02 13.34
C PRO A 300 12.10 17.75 12.36
N PHE A 301 11.55 18.83 11.78
CA PHE A 301 10.51 18.84 10.74
C PHE A 301 10.77 17.85 9.59
N TYR A 302 12.02 17.39 9.41
CA TYR A 302 12.42 16.34 8.48
C TYR A 302 11.84 14.95 8.77
N PHE A 303 11.65 14.58 10.05
CA PHE A 303 11.13 13.26 10.42
C PHE A 303 9.64 13.13 10.13
N LEU A 304 8.90 14.22 10.34
CA LEU A 304 7.51 14.36 9.91
C LEU A 304 7.35 14.41 8.40
N PHE A 305 8.36 14.91 7.67
CA PHE A 305 8.38 14.85 6.21
C PHE A 305 8.59 13.41 5.71
N TYR A 306 9.48 12.62 6.33
CA TYR A 306 9.66 11.20 6.00
C TYR A 306 8.45 10.33 6.38
N PHE A 307 7.88 10.54 7.58
CA PHE A 307 6.68 9.81 8.02
C PHE A 307 5.40 10.24 7.29
N ALA A 308 5.28 11.52 6.93
CA ALA A 308 4.26 11.96 6.01
C ALA A 308 4.50 11.34 4.64
N VAL A 309 5.75 11.19 4.17
CA VAL A 309 6.06 10.52 2.91
C VAL A 309 5.69 9.04 2.94
N ASP A 310 5.93 8.27 4.01
CA ASP A 310 5.47 6.86 4.12
C ASP A 310 3.95 6.74 4.25
N MET A 311 3.32 7.61 5.04
CA MET A 311 1.86 7.65 5.17
C MET A 311 1.17 8.25 3.93
N LEU A 312 1.85 9.08 3.14
CA LEU A 312 1.44 9.56 1.81
C LEU A 312 1.73 8.50 0.73
N LEU A 313 2.80 7.70 0.88
CA LEU A 313 3.25 6.68 -0.08
C LEU A 313 2.30 5.51 -0.19
N ALA A 314 1.65 5.09 0.91
CA ALA A 314 0.56 4.11 0.81
C ALA A 314 -0.83 4.73 0.70
N TRP A 315 -0.93 6.06 0.79
CA TRP A 315 -2.20 6.76 0.64
C TRP A 315 -2.42 7.22 -0.79
N ASP A 316 -1.37 7.56 -1.54
CA ASP A 316 -1.49 8.05 -2.92
C ASP A 316 -1.44 6.93 -3.98
N THR A 317 -1.21 5.67 -3.57
CA THR A 317 -1.69 4.52 -4.37
C THR A 317 -3.22 4.55 -4.55
N CYS A 318 -3.92 5.38 -3.76
CA CYS A 318 -5.33 5.69 -3.89
C CYS A 318 -5.55 7.15 -4.26
N LYS A 319 -5.08 7.49 -5.48
CA LYS A 319 -5.38 8.67 -6.30
C LYS A 319 -6.17 9.82 -5.61
N ASN A 320 -5.47 10.94 -5.50
CA ASN A 320 -5.98 12.31 -5.29
C ASN A 320 -6.34 12.67 -3.86
N LEU A 321 -5.40 13.29 -3.13
CA LEU A 321 -5.72 14.45 -2.28
C LEU A 321 -4.48 15.27 -1.89
N ASN A 322 -4.60 16.58 -2.10
CA ASN A 322 -3.65 17.65 -1.79
C ASN A 322 -2.85 17.49 -0.47
N LEU A 323 -1.52 17.55 -0.57
CA LEU A 323 -0.53 17.64 0.52
C LEU A 323 -0.91 18.62 1.65
N ASN A 324 -1.60 19.71 1.32
CA ASN A 324 -1.95 20.78 2.24
C ASN A 324 -2.86 20.33 3.40
N TYR A 325 -3.67 19.28 3.24
CA TYR A 325 -4.62 18.86 4.28
C TYR A 325 -4.00 17.92 5.33
N TYR A 326 -2.85 17.30 5.05
CA TYR A 326 -2.19 16.34 5.95
C TYR A 326 -1.19 16.98 6.91
N LEU A 327 -0.46 18.02 6.46
CA LEU A 327 0.23 18.94 7.37
C LEU A 327 -0.78 19.56 8.34
N ILE A 328 -1.97 19.91 7.85
CA ILE A 328 -3.10 20.32 8.70
C ILE A 328 -3.57 19.18 9.60
N PHE A 329 -3.61 17.90 9.19
CA PHE A 329 -4.04 16.79 10.07
C PHE A 329 -3.09 16.54 11.24
N ILE A 330 -1.78 16.52 10.99
CA ILE A 330 -0.78 16.40 12.07
C ILE A 330 -0.80 17.66 12.94
N TYR A 331 -0.87 18.86 12.33
CA TYR A 331 -1.08 20.09 13.09
C TYR A 331 -2.40 20.07 13.87
N THR A 332 -3.50 19.52 13.35
CA THR A 332 -4.83 19.56 13.98
C THR A 332 -4.99 18.47 15.04
N ILE A 333 -4.29 17.34 14.94
CA ILE A 333 -4.19 16.39 16.04
C ILE A 333 -3.31 16.95 17.15
N MET A 334 -2.17 17.56 16.79
CA MET A 334 -1.28 18.19 17.77
C MET A 334 -1.87 19.47 18.39
N TRP A 335 -2.71 20.22 17.67
CA TRP A 335 -3.23 21.53 18.09
C TRP A 335 -4.73 21.51 18.44
N GLY A 336 -5.54 20.64 17.85
CA GLY A 336 -6.95 20.46 18.20
C GLY A 336 -7.15 19.79 19.56
N HIS A 337 -6.20 18.97 20.00
CA HIS A 337 -6.16 18.46 21.37
C HIS A 337 -5.66 19.51 22.39
N TYR A 338 -5.07 20.62 21.90
CA TYR A 338 -4.58 21.76 22.67
C TYR A 338 -5.68 22.82 22.91
N MET A 339 -6.67 22.94 22.01
CA MET A 339 -7.74 23.95 22.11
C MET A 339 -9.02 23.47 22.81
N ASN A 340 -9.15 22.18 23.11
CA ASN A 340 -10.32 21.59 23.80
C ASN A 340 -10.00 21.15 25.26
N LYS A 341 -8.99 21.76 25.89
CA LYS A 341 -8.74 21.66 27.33
C LYS A 341 -8.52 23.03 27.95
#